data_AF-A0A9D6PMC8-F1
#
_entry.id   AF-A0A9D6PMC8-F1
#
_cell.length_a   1.000
_cell.length_b   1.000
_cell.length_c   1.000
_cell.angle_alpha   90.00
_cell.angle_beta   90.00
_cell.angle_gamma   90.00
#
_symmetry.space_group_name_H-M   'P 1'
#
loop_
_entity.id
_entity.type
_entity.pdbx_description
1 polymer ?
#
loop_
_entity_poly.entity_id
_entity_poly.type
_entity_poly.pdbx_seq_one_letter_code
_entity_poly.pdbx_strand_id
1 'polypeptide(L)'
;MSTIALTGQHPSPIEKIAEITLKAPSFETPRIQEIHIAVIHSLCRGIETVLFPEQSKKILPASKLVEASCVDAFFSLVKPYKSVFTNGCFDIIHPGHISLLNSCRSMGDLLIVGLNADESVKKLKGRKRPFYKLFDRATILSALSAVDYIIPFDADTPIDLIRRLSPSILVKGGDYQKETVVGADWVESHGGEVRIVPILKGYSTTFILEGKINE
;
A
#
# COMPACT_ATOMS: atom_id res chain seq x y z
N MET A 1 -22.74 7.50 32.42
CA MET A 1 -23.38 6.75 31.33
C MET A 1 -24.04 7.81 30.46
N SER A 2 -23.56 8.02 29.23
CA SER A 2 -24.06 9.12 28.40
C SER A 2 -25.29 8.73 27.61
N THR A 3 -26.30 9.59 27.59
CA THR A 3 -27.58 9.36 26.92
C THR A 3 -27.67 10.17 25.64
N ILE A 4 -27.92 9.50 24.51
CA ILE A 4 -28.08 10.12 23.19
C ILE A 4 -29.54 9.96 22.76
N ALA A 5 -30.19 11.07 22.39
CA ALA A 5 -31.51 11.10 21.79
C ALA A 5 -31.43 11.39 20.29
N LEU A 6 -32.20 10.65 19.50
CA LEU A 6 -32.47 10.94 18.10
C LEU A 6 -33.90 11.46 18.01
N THR A 7 -34.07 12.73 17.62
CA THR A 7 -35.39 13.38 17.61
C THR A 7 -35.71 14.02 16.26
N GLY A 8 -36.99 14.34 16.07
CA GLY A 8 -37.44 15.16 14.95
C GLY A 8 -36.87 16.58 15.01
N GLN A 9 -37.12 17.37 13.97
CA GLN A 9 -36.70 18.79 13.92
C GLN A 9 -37.33 19.67 15.03
N HIS A 10 -38.46 19.24 15.58
CA HIS A 10 -39.20 19.97 16.60
C HIS A 10 -38.81 19.54 18.02
N PRO A 11 -38.96 20.43 19.01
CA PRO A 11 -38.66 20.10 20.41
C PRO A 11 -39.39 18.83 20.86
N SER A 12 -38.63 17.89 21.41
CA SER A 12 -39.16 16.64 21.97
C SER A 12 -38.95 16.59 23.49
N PRO A 13 -39.90 16.01 24.26
CA PRO A 13 -39.69 15.73 25.69
C PRO A 13 -38.44 14.89 25.96
N ILE A 14 -38.03 14.06 24.99
CA ILE A 14 -36.83 13.21 25.10
C ILE A 14 -35.54 14.05 25.14
N GLU A 15 -35.53 15.24 24.55
CA GLU A 15 -34.36 16.15 24.59
C GLU A 15 -34.00 16.55 26.02
N LYS A 16 -34.97 16.58 26.94
CA LYS A 16 -34.77 16.98 28.34
C LYS A 16 -34.07 15.92 29.19
N ILE A 17 -34.05 14.67 28.72
CA ILE A 17 -33.50 13.53 29.46
C ILE A 17 -32.23 12.96 28.80
N ALA A 18 -31.79 13.56 27.69
CA ALA A 18 -30.59 13.16 26.96
C ALA A 18 -29.47 14.19 27.14
N GLU A 19 -28.23 13.72 27.30
CA GLU A 19 -27.03 14.58 27.33
C GLU A 19 -26.68 15.11 25.93
N ILE A 20 -26.97 14.31 24.89
CA ILE A 20 -26.71 14.66 23.49
C ILE A 20 -27.98 14.44 22.69
N THR A 21 -28.39 15.41 21.89
CA THR A 21 -29.55 15.30 21.00
C THR A 21 -29.13 15.48 19.55
N LEU A 22 -29.47 14.51 18.70
CA LEU A 22 -29.27 14.54 17.25
C LEU A 22 -30.64 14.74 16.58
N LYS A 23 -30.80 15.86 15.87
CA LYS A 23 -32.07 16.22 15.22
C LYS A 23 -32.05 15.87 13.74
N ALA A 24 -33.10 15.21 13.27
CA ALA A 24 -33.31 14.91 11.86
C ALA A 24 -34.77 15.24 11.48
N PRO A 25 -35.04 15.89 10.33
CA PRO A 25 -36.42 16.03 9.85
C PRO A 25 -37.04 14.65 9.63
N SER A 26 -38.17 14.37 10.28
CA SER A 26 -38.79 13.03 10.27
C SER A 26 -39.29 12.59 8.89
N PHE A 27 -39.44 13.53 7.96
CA PHE A 27 -39.84 13.29 6.58
C PHE A 27 -38.64 13.11 5.63
N GLU A 28 -37.40 13.35 6.08
CA GLU A 28 -36.19 13.17 5.29
C GLU A 28 -35.52 11.83 5.62
N THR A 29 -36.11 10.73 5.14
CA THR A 29 -35.56 9.38 5.33
C THR A 29 -34.06 9.29 5.00
N PRO A 30 -33.53 9.88 3.91
CA PRO A 30 -32.10 9.86 3.64
C PRO A 30 -31.26 10.50 4.76
N ARG A 31 -31.68 11.66 5.27
CA ARG A 31 -30.96 12.36 6.34
C ARG A 31 -30.97 11.57 7.65
N ILE A 32 -32.10 10.94 7.96
CA ILE A 32 -32.23 10.04 9.12
C ILE A 32 -31.24 8.88 9.00
N GLN A 33 -31.14 8.26 7.82
CA GLN A 33 -30.21 7.15 7.58
C GLN A 33 -28.74 7.59 7.67
N GLU A 34 -28.38 8.75 7.12
CA GLU A 34 -27.04 9.32 7.26
C GLU A 34 -26.62 9.50 8.72
N ILE A 35 -27.53 10.03 9.55
CA ILE A 35 -27.28 10.23 10.99
C ILE A 35 -27.14 8.88 11.70
N HIS A 36 -28.01 7.91 11.42
CA HIS A 36 -27.89 6.57 11.99
C HIS A 36 -26.56 5.91 11.65
N ILE A 37 -26.15 5.97 10.39
CA ILE A 37 -24.86 5.45 9.93
C ILE A 37 -23.73 6.15 10.67
N ALA A 38 -23.70 7.48 10.70
CA ALA A 38 -22.64 8.23 11.38
C ALA A 38 -22.53 7.88 12.88
N VAL A 39 -23.65 7.73 13.58
CA VAL A 39 -23.69 7.32 15.00
C VAL A 39 -23.17 5.91 15.18
N ILE A 40 -23.65 4.95 14.39
CA ILE A 40 -23.22 3.55 14.47
C ILE A 40 -21.71 3.45 14.20
N HIS A 41 -21.20 4.10 13.15
CA HIS A 41 -19.77 4.07 12.84
C HIS A 41 -18.92 4.71 13.94
N SER A 42 -19.40 5.80 14.56
CA SER A 42 -18.70 6.44 15.67
C SER A 42 -18.66 5.54 16.91
N LEU A 43 -19.77 4.88 17.24
CA LEU A 43 -19.84 3.90 18.33
C LEU A 43 -18.94 2.70 18.06
N CYS A 44 -18.99 2.11 16.87
CA CYS A 44 -18.12 1.01 16.47
C CYS A 44 -16.65 1.41 16.63
N ARG A 45 -16.24 2.60 16.15
CA ARG A 45 -14.87 3.10 16.33
C ARG A 45 -14.49 3.27 17.79
N GLY A 46 -15.39 3.80 18.63
CA GLY A 46 -15.16 3.95 20.06
C GLY A 46 -14.98 2.60 20.77
N ILE A 47 -15.87 1.65 20.48
CA ILE A 47 -15.79 0.27 20.97
C ILE A 47 -14.49 -0.39 20.53
N GLU A 48 -14.13 -0.25 19.25
CA GLU A 48 -12.87 -0.77 18.70
C GLU A 48 -11.66 -0.18 19.42
N THR A 49 -11.66 1.14 19.66
CA THR A 49 -10.57 1.82 20.37
C THR A 49 -10.42 1.34 21.83
N VAL A 50 -11.53 1.10 22.53
CA VAL A 50 -11.52 0.77 23.97
C VAL A 50 -11.35 -0.72 24.23
N LEU A 51 -12.10 -1.56 23.52
CA LEU A 51 -12.11 -3.01 23.74
C LEU A 51 -11.09 -3.75 22.89
N PHE A 52 -10.67 -3.17 21.76
CA PHE A 52 -9.73 -3.77 20.83
C PHE A 52 -8.58 -2.80 20.50
N PRO A 53 -7.87 -2.25 21.50
CA PRO A 53 -6.86 -1.21 21.29
C PRO A 53 -5.71 -1.67 20.36
N GLU A 54 -5.40 -2.97 20.34
CA GLU A 54 -4.39 -3.53 19.41
C GLU A 54 -4.93 -3.80 18.00
N GLN A 55 -6.26 -3.82 17.80
CA GLN A 55 -6.89 -3.95 16.47
C GLN A 55 -7.26 -2.61 15.86
N SER A 56 -6.97 -1.48 16.52
CA SER A 56 -6.93 -0.17 15.87
C SER A 56 -5.78 -0.18 14.84
N LYS A 57 -6.01 -0.87 13.73
CA LYS A 57 -5.13 -0.82 12.57
C LYS A 57 -5.17 0.63 12.14
N LYS A 58 -4.04 1.32 12.28
CA LYS A 58 -3.92 2.68 11.75
C LYS A 58 -4.41 2.62 10.31
N ILE A 59 -5.40 3.47 9.99
CA ILE A 59 -6.04 3.48 8.68
C ILE A 59 -4.93 3.73 7.66
N LEU A 60 -4.62 2.71 6.88
CA LEU A 60 -3.64 2.85 5.82
C LEU A 60 -4.27 3.64 4.66
N PRO A 61 -3.48 4.39 3.86
CA PRO A 61 -4.02 5.17 2.76
C PRO A 61 -4.77 4.27 1.77
N ALA A 62 -5.93 4.75 1.31
CA ALA A 62 -6.72 4.06 0.28
C ALA A 62 -6.00 4.09 -1.08
N SER A 63 -5.27 5.16 -1.37
CA SER A 63 -4.38 5.23 -2.53
C SER A 63 -3.14 4.36 -2.28
N LYS A 64 -2.87 3.46 -3.23
CA LYS A 64 -1.65 2.65 -3.22
C LYS A 64 -0.41 3.45 -3.62
N LEU A 65 -0.57 4.53 -4.38
CA LEU A 65 0.56 5.40 -4.76
C LEU A 65 0.89 6.35 -3.62
N VAL A 66 2.10 6.26 -3.08
CA VAL A 66 2.60 7.12 -2.02
C VAL A 66 3.32 8.31 -2.63
N GLU A 67 2.82 9.51 -2.36
CA GLU A 67 3.44 10.76 -2.78
C GLU A 67 4.76 10.99 -2.02
N ALA A 68 5.74 11.60 -2.69
CA ALA A 68 7.06 11.86 -2.13
C ALA A 68 7.02 12.66 -0.82
N SER A 69 6.09 13.63 -0.73
CA SER A 69 5.83 14.45 0.45
C SER A 69 5.34 13.66 1.67
N CYS A 70 4.76 12.48 1.47
CA CYS A 70 4.14 11.68 2.52
C CYS A 70 4.96 10.45 2.92
N VAL A 71 6.12 10.20 2.29
CA VAL A 71 6.89 8.96 2.46
C VAL A 71 7.30 8.70 3.92
N ASP A 72 7.77 9.71 4.65
CA ASP A 72 8.20 9.51 6.05
C ASP A 72 7.04 9.22 7.00
N ALA A 73 5.92 9.92 6.80
CA ALA A 73 4.68 9.65 7.53
C ALA A 73 4.16 8.23 7.22
N PHE A 74 4.23 7.83 5.94
CA PHE A 74 3.86 6.49 5.51
C PHE A 74 4.73 5.41 6.14
N PHE A 75 6.05 5.58 6.21
CA PHE A 75 6.94 4.63 6.87
C PHE A 75 6.62 4.45 8.36
N SER A 76 6.32 5.54 9.06
CA SER A 76 5.89 5.49 10.46
C SER A 76 4.54 4.77 10.63
N LEU A 77 3.69 4.82 9.61
CA LEU A 77 2.38 4.19 9.60
C LEU A 77 2.47 2.68 9.38
N VAL A 78 3.35 2.22 8.48
CA VAL A 78 3.50 0.80 8.13
C VAL A 78 4.46 0.03 9.03
N LYS A 79 5.21 0.70 9.91
CA LYS A 79 6.17 0.08 10.84
C LYS A 79 5.62 -1.09 11.68
N PRO A 80 4.35 -1.09 12.15
CA PRO A 80 3.80 -2.22 12.91
C PRO A 80 3.54 -3.48 12.06
N TYR A 81 3.55 -3.37 10.74
CA TYR A 81 3.24 -4.47 9.83
C TYR A 81 4.51 -5.19 9.38
N LYS A 82 4.41 -6.50 9.14
CA LYS A 82 5.48 -7.28 8.49
C LYS A 82 5.56 -6.88 7.01
N SER A 83 6.28 -5.81 6.73
CA SER A 83 6.40 -5.24 5.40
C SER A 83 7.37 -6.03 4.52
N VAL A 84 6.90 -6.34 3.31
CA VAL A 84 7.71 -6.92 2.24
C VAL A 84 8.02 -5.83 1.23
N PHE A 85 9.29 -5.69 0.87
CA PHE A 85 9.72 -4.71 -0.12
C PHE A 85 10.35 -5.39 -1.32
N THR A 86 9.95 -4.97 -2.51
CA THR A 86 10.68 -5.25 -3.75
C THR A 86 10.75 -3.99 -4.59
N ASN A 87 11.57 -3.98 -5.64
CA ASN A 87 11.63 -2.84 -6.55
C ASN A 87 11.96 -3.28 -7.97
N GLY A 88 11.63 -2.40 -8.91
CA GLY A 88 11.97 -2.57 -10.30
C GLY A 88 11.31 -1.52 -11.18
N CYS A 89 11.58 -1.67 -12.48
CA CYS A 89 10.98 -0.82 -13.50
C CYS A 89 9.51 -1.14 -13.74
N PHE A 90 9.13 -2.43 -13.71
CA PHE A 90 7.77 -2.91 -14.00
C PHE A 90 7.14 -2.24 -15.23
N ASP A 91 7.87 -2.25 -16.35
CA ASP A 91 7.49 -1.48 -17.53
C ASP A 91 6.23 -2.04 -18.19
N ILE A 92 6.35 -3.15 -18.91
CA ILE A 92 5.21 -3.91 -19.41
C ILE A 92 5.03 -5.10 -18.48
N ILE A 93 3.87 -5.16 -17.81
CA ILE A 93 3.52 -6.26 -16.92
C ILE A 93 3.33 -7.55 -17.73
N HIS A 94 3.81 -8.65 -17.17
CA HIS A 94 3.79 -9.98 -17.79
C HIS A 94 3.75 -11.06 -16.70
N PRO A 95 3.50 -12.33 -17.05
CA PRO A 95 3.39 -13.42 -16.06
C PRO A 95 4.55 -13.51 -15.08
N GLY A 96 5.79 -13.27 -15.54
CA GLY A 96 6.95 -13.19 -14.63
C GLY A 96 6.83 -12.14 -13.52
N HIS A 97 6.30 -10.95 -13.80
CA HIS A 97 6.05 -9.94 -12.77
C HIS A 97 4.93 -10.37 -11.83
N ILE A 98 3.84 -10.95 -12.35
CA ILE A 98 2.72 -11.42 -11.53
C ILE A 98 3.17 -12.51 -10.56
N SER A 99 3.95 -13.49 -11.04
CA SER A 99 4.52 -14.55 -10.20
C SER A 99 5.42 -14.00 -9.09
N LEU A 100 6.30 -13.05 -9.43
CA LEU A 100 7.16 -12.37 -8.46
C LEU A 100 6.33 -11.64 -7.39
N LEU A 101 5.40 -10.78 -7.81
CA LEU A 101 4.61 -9.95 -6.89
C LEU A 101 3.71 -10.80 -5.98
N ASN A 102 3.08 -11.86 -6.50
CA ASN A 102 2.30 -12.80 -5.69
C ASN A 102 3.18 -13.53 -4.66
N SER A 103 4.39 -13.93 -5.05
CA SER A 103 5.35 -14.55 -4.13
C SER A 103 5.79 -13.58 -3.05
N CYS A 104 6.04 -12.31 -3.38
CA CYS A 104 6.36 -11.29 -2.38
C CYS A 104 5.19 -11.10 -1.41
N ARG A 105 3.97 -10.96 -1.93
CA ARG A 105 2.78 -10.66 -1.12
C ARG A 105 2.46 -11.74 -0.10
N SER A 106 2.76 -13.01 -0.39
CA SER A 106 2.51 -14.13 0.53
C SER A 106 3.47 -14.20 1.72
N MET A 107 4.56 -13.41 1.72
CA MET A 107 5.61 -13.48 2.76
C MET A 107 5.35 -12.58 3.97
N GLY A 108 4.41 -11.63 3.88
CA GLY A 108 4.12 -10.68 4.94
C GLY A 108 2.74 -10.03 4.85
N ASP A 109 2.54 -8.99 5.64
CA ASP A 109 1.24 -8.34 5.79
C ASP A 109 0.95 -7.35 4.67
N LEU A 110 2.01 -6.70 4.15
CA LEU A 110 1.95 -5.68 3.11
C LEU A 110 3.08 -5.85 2.11
N LEU A 111 2.79 -5.71 0.82
CA LEU A 111 3.78 -5.56 -0.25
C LEU A 111 3.93 -4.08 -0.67
N ILE A 112 5.12 -3.55 -0.46
CA ILE A 112 5.53 -2.21 -0.88
C ILE A 112 6.49 -2.35 -2.07
N VAL A 113 6.16 -1.69 -3.18
CA VAL A 113 6.94 -1.74 -4.43
C VAL A 113 7.64 -0.40 -4.65
N GLY A 114 8.97 -0.41 -4.61
CA GLY A 114 9.78 0.69 -5.13
C GLY A 114 9.71 0.73 -6.66
N LEU A 115 9.23 1.83 -7.23
CA LEU A 115 9.08 1.98 -8.68
C LEU A 115 10.08 3.01 -9.22
N ASN A 116 10.99 2.58 -10.10
CA ASN A 116 11.98 3.48 -10.69
C ASN A 116 11.29 4.60 -11.51
N ALA A 117 11.73 5.84 -11.36
CA ALA A 117 11.36 6.97 -12.20
C ALA A 117 11.89 6.81 -13.63
N ASP A 118 11.30 7.53 -14.58
CA ASP A 118 11.59 7.35 -16.00
C ASP A 118 13.06 7.61 -16.35
N GLU A 119 13.68 8.62 -15.75
CA GLU A 119 15.10 8.92 -15.96
C GLU A 119 16.03 7.84 -15.38
N SER A 120 15.69 7.28 -14.21
CA SER A 120 16.42 6.16 -13.61
C SER A 120 16.38 4.94 -14.55
N VAL A 121 15.20 4.64 -15.12
CA VAL A 121 15.05 3.56 -16.09
C VAL A 121 15.83 3.82 -17.38
N LYS A 122 15.81 5.04 -17.92
CA LYS A 122 16.58 5.41 -19.13
C LYS A 122 18.07 5.19 -18.94
N LYS A 123 18.62 5.56 -17.77
CA LYS A 123 20.03 5.31 -17.43
C LYS A 123 20.34 3.82 -17.38
N LEU A 124 19.46 3.03 -16.76
CA LEU A 124 19.65 1.60 -16.54
C LEU A 124 19.44 0.74 -17.80
N LYS A 125 18.53 1.12 -18.69
CA LYS A 125 18.03 0.29 -19.80
C LYS A 125 18.16 0.95 -21.18
N GLY A 126 18.61 2.20 -21.25
CA GLY A 126 18.78 2.96 -22.48
C GLY A 126 17.60 3.85 -22.85
N ARG A 127 17.80 4.74 -23.83
CA ARG A 127 16.86 5.84 -24.18
C ARG A 127 15.47 5.39 -24.66
N LYS A 128 15.33 4.15 -25.14
CA LYS A 128 14.04 3.59 -25.59
C LYS A 128 13.17 3.05 -24.44
N ARG A 129 13.63 3.19 -23.20
CA ARG A 129 12.99 2.64 -22.00
C ARG A 129 12.86 3.76 -20.95
N PRO A 130 11.78 3.82 -20.16
CA PRO A 130 10.66 2.89 -20.17
C PRO A 130 9.73 3.12 -21.37
N PHE A 131 8.91 2.12 -21.70
CA PHE A 131 7.82 2.22 -22.67
C PHE A 131 6.65 3.00 -22.09
N TYR A 132 6.25 2.68 -20.87
CA TYR A 132 5.24 3.42 -20.11
C TYR A 132 5.87 4.41 -19.13
N LYS A 133 5.29 5.60 -19.02
CA LYS A 133 5.74 6.59 -18.03
C LYS A 133 5.46 6.11 -16.62
N LEU A 134 6.13 6.72 -15.64
CA LEU A 134 6.01 6.36 -14.22
C LEU A 134 4.56 6.27 -13.75
N PHE A 135 3.73 7.25 -14.10
CA PHE A 135 2.33 7.28 -13.68
C PHE A 135 1.51 6.11 -14.27
N ASP A 136 1.73 5.78 -15.54
CA ASP A 136 1.04 4.67 -16.20
C ASP A 136 1.43 3.33 -15.57
N ARG A 137 2.74 3.14 -15.31
CA ARG A 137 3.26 1.93 -14.63
C ARG A 137 2.70 1.81 -13.22
N ALA A 138 2.66 2.92 -12.47
CA ALA A 138 2.07 2.95 -11.14
C ALA A 138 0.56 2.63 -11.16
N THR A 139 -0.17 3.14 -12.16
CA THR A 139 -1.60 2.87 -12.34
C THR A 139 -1.87 1.39 -12.64
N ILE A 140 -1.06 0.77 -13.49
CA ILE A 140 -1.19 -0.66 -13.79
C ILE A 140 -0.85 -1.49 -12.54
N LEU A 141 0.24 -1.17 -11.85
CA LEU A 141 0.64 -1.87 -10.62
C LEU A 141 -0.40 -1.74 -9.51
N SER A 142 -1.03 -0.57 -9.35
CA SER A 142 -2.01 -0.35 -8.28
C SER A 142 -3.28 -1.19 -8.47
N ALA A 143 -3.62 -1.54 -9.70
CA ALA A 143 -4.72 -2.44 -10.02
C ALA A 143 -4.45 -3.90 -9.61
N LEU A 144 -3.20 -4.29 -9.36
CA LEU A 144 -2.86 -5.65 -8.94
C LEU A 144 -3.20 -5.86 -7.46
N SER A 145 -3.92 -6.95 -7.17
CA SER A 145 -4.31 -7.32 -5.80
C SER A 145 -3.11 -7.59 -4.89
N ALA A 146 -2.00 -8.07 -5.46
CA ALA A 146 -0.79 -8.38 -4.70
C ALA A 146 -0.01 -7.15 -4.23
N VAL A 147 -0.22 -5.98 -4.84
CA VAL A 147 0.53 -4.75 -4.50
C VAL A 147 -0.31 -3.95 -3.52
N ASP A 148 0.22 -3.64 -2.34
CA ASP A 148 -0.47 -2.79 -1.36
C ASP A 148 -0.06 -1.33 -1.53
N TYR A 149 1.24 -1.05 -1.70
CA TYR A 149 1.74 0.32 -1.89
C TYR A 149 2.86 0.41 -2.92
N ILE A 150 2.98 1.59 -3.55
CA ILE A 150 3.94 1.92 -4.58
C ILE A 150 4.65 3.21 -4.18
N ILE A 151 5.97 3.19 -4.15
CA ILE A 151 6.81 4.35 -3.82
C ILE A 151 7.73 4.63 -5.01
N PRO A 152 7.50 5.72 -5.75
CA PRO A 152 8.41 6.16 -6.79
C PRO A 152 9.77 6.57 -6.22
N PHE A 153 10.85 6.30 -6.95
CA PHE A 153 12.19 6.82 -6.64
C PHE A 153 13.01 7.08 -7.90
N ASP A 154 13.87 8.09 -7.87
CA ASP A 154 14.71 8.53 -8.99
C ASP A 154 16.19 8.15 -8.84
N ALA A 155 16.62 7.75 -7.64
CA ALA A 155 17.96 7.26 -7.36
C ALA A 155 18.33 6.04 -8.22
N ASP A 156 19.63 5.85 -8.46
CA ASP A 156 20.15 4.73 -9.25
C ASP A 156 19.94 3.39 -8.53
N THR A 157 19.85 3.42 -7.21
CA THR A 157 19.59 2.23 -6.38
C THR A 157 18.50 2.53 -5.34
N PRO A 158 17.79 1.49 -4.86
CA PRO A 158 16.72 1.64 -3.87
C PRO A 158 17.22 1.82 -2.43
N ILE A 159 18.53 1.98 -2.20
CA ILE A 159 19.13 1.87 -0.86
C ILE A 159 18.54 2.85 0.15
N ASP A 160 18.25 4.10 -0.26
CA ASP A 160 17.72 5.11 0.64
C ASP A 160 16.27 4.80 1.05
N LEU A 161 15.47 4.26 0.12
CA LEU A 161 14.14 3.74 0.46
C LEU A 161 14.24 2.55 1.41
N ILE A 162 15.15 1.62 1.17
CA ILE A 162 15.35 0.45 2.03
C ILE A 162 15.75 0.88 3.44
N ARG A 163 16.65 1.86 3.58
CA ARG A 163 17.09 2.39 4.87
C ARG A 163 15.95 3.03 5.65
N ARG A 164 15.19 3.90 4.99
CA ARG A 164 14.08 4.64 5.61
C ARG A 164 12.89 3.74 5.95
N LEU A 165 12.56 2.79 5.07
CA LEU A 165 11.48 1.83 5.31
C LEU A 165 11.89 0.77 6.34
N SER A 166 13.15 0.30 6.27
CA SER A 166 13.66 -0.87 7.02
C SER A 166 12.69 -2.06 6.97
N PRO A 167 12.44 -2.63 5.77
CA PRO A 167 11.42 -3.65 5.58
C PRO A 167 11.78 -4.93 6.34
N SER A 168 10.75 -5.65 6.80
CA SER A 168 10.94 -6.96 7.44
C SER A 168 11.47 -8.00 6.45
N ILE A 169 11.08 -7.90 5.18
CA ILE A 169 11.56 -8.79 4.12
C ILE A 169 11.92 -7.97 2.87
N LEU A 170 13.14 -8.11 2.38
CA LEU A 170 13.59 -7.60 1.08
C LEU A 170 13.59 -8.72 0.05
N VAL A 171 12.81 -8.59 -1.02
CA VAL A 171 12.70 -9.61 -2.06
C VAL A 171 13.34 -9.14 -3.37
N LYS A 172 14.18 -9.98 -3.95
CA LYS A 172 14.67 -9.85 -5.32
C LYS A 172 14.31 -11.07 -6.15
N GLY A 173 13.86 -10.83 -7.38
CA GLY A 173 13.65 -11.90 -8.35
C GLY A 173 14.92 -12.22 -9.11
N GLY A 174 15.19 -13.50 -9.35
CA GLY A 174 16.19 -13.98 -10.32
C GLY A 174 17.32 -14.76 -9.67
N ASP A 175 18.44 -14.85 -10.36
CA ASP A 175 19.61 -15.63 -9.95
C ASP A 175 20.64 -14.77 -9.19
N TYR A 176 20.17 -13.78 -8.44
CA TYR A 176 21.06 -12.94 -7.63
C TYR A 176 21.73 -13.79 -6.55
N GLN A 177 23.00 -13.48 -6.25
CA GLN A 177 23.60 -13.90 -4.99
C GLN A 177 23.17 -12.91 -3.91
N LYS A 178 22.87 -13.39 -2.71
CA LYS A 178 22.28 -12.58 -1.64
C LYS A 178 23.15 -11.38 -1.29
N GLU A 179 24.46 -11.58 -1.36
CA GLU A 179 25.52 -10.60 -1.10
C GLU A 179 25.55 -9.48 -2.16
N THR A 180 24.95 -9.69 -3.33
CA THR A 180 24.87 -8.69 -4.41
C THR A 180 23.58 -7.86 -4.35
N VAL A 181 22.66 -8.19 -3.44
CA VAL A 181 21.39 -7.49 -3.31
C VAL A 181 21.62 -6.16 -2.60
N VAL A 182 21.43 -5.06 -3.31
CA VAL A 182 21.50 -3.71 -2.72
C VAL A 182 20.55 -3.62 -1.53
N GLY A 183 21.11 -3.29 -0.36
CA GLY A 183 20.37 -3.14 0.89
C GLY A 183 20.27 -4.40 1.74
N ALA A 184 20.87 -5.53 1.31
CA ALA A 184 20.89 -6.77 2.08
C ALA A 184 21.48 -6.57 3.48
N ASP A 185 22.72 -6.08 3.57
CA ASP A 185 23.42 -5.85 4.85
C ASP A 185 22.61 -4.98 5.82
N TRP A 186 21.95 -3.95 5.28
CA TRP A 186 21.10 -3.08 6.09
C TRP A 186 19.89 -3.84 6.66
N VAL A 187 19.15 -4.54 5.81
CA VAL A 187 17.94 -5.25 6.22
C VAL A 187 18.28 -6.31 7.27
N GLU A 188 19.35 -7.08 7.06
CA GLU A 188 19.75 -8.14 7.99
C GLU A 188 20.28 -7.60 9.33
N SER A 189 21.08 -6.54 9.31
CA SER A 189 21.56 -5.89 10.55
C SER A 189 20.42 -5.26 11.37
N HIS A 190 19.26 -5.01 10.75
CA HIS A 190 18.06 -4.50 11.41
C HIS A 190 17.01 -5.59 11.70
N GLY A 191 17.41 -6.87 11.65
CA GLY A 191 16.56 -8.01 12.00
C GLY A 191 15.53 -8.41 10.93
N GLY A 192 15.62 -7.82 9.74
CA GLY A 192 14.87 -8.24 8.57
C GLY A 192 15.56 -9.36 7.81
N GLU A 193 14.96 -9.74 6.69
CA GLU A 193 15.38 -10.91 5.93
C GLU A 193 15.45 -10.63 4.43
N VAL A 194 16.46 -11.19 3.76
CA VAL A 194 16.56 -11.12 2.29
C VAL A 194 16.10 -12.44 1.68
N ARG A 195 15.20 -12.34 0.71
CA ARG A 195 14.64 -13.47 -0.04
C ARG A 195 14.90 -13.32 -1.52
N ILE A 196 15.34 -14.40 -2.14
CA ILE A 196 15.54 -14.47 -3.58
C ILE A 196 14.50 -15.44 -4.11
N VAL A 197 13.67 -14.97 -5.02
CA VAL A 197 12.62 -15.78 -5.62
C VAL A 197 12.98 -16.08 -7.08
N PRO A 198 12.78 -17.31 -7.55
CA PRO A 198 13.06 -17.65 -8.94
C PRO A 198 12.15 -16.83 -9.87
N ILE A 199 12.72 -16.27 -10.93
CA ILE A 199 11.93 -15.63 -11.99
C ILE A 199 11.35 -16.72 -12.89
N LEU A 200 10.08 -16.54 -13.27
CA LEU A 200 9.46 -17.36 -14.30
C LEU A 200 10.16 -17.12 -15.65
N LYS A 201 10.86 -18.14 -16.15
CA LYS A 201 11.61 -18.10 -17.41
C LYS A 201 10.68 -17.81 -18.60
N GLY A 202 11.24 -17.24 -19.67
CA GLY A 202 10.51 -16.92 -20.90
C GLY A 202 9.73 -15.60 -20.87
N TYR A 203 9.75 -14.85 -19.75
CA TYR A 203 9.04 -13.58 -19.63
C TYR A 203 9.99 -12.42 -19.30
N SER A 204 10.08 -11.45 -20.22
CA SER A 204 10.70 -10.15 -19.97
C SER A 204 10.07 -9.09 -20.86
N THR A 205 10.12 -7.81 -20.47
CA THR A 205 9.65 -6.75 -21.36
C THR A 205 10.44 -6.70 -22.67
N THR A 206 11.73 -7.01 -22.66
CA THR A 206 12.54 -7.08 -23.88
C THR A 206 11.99 -8.12 -24.84
N PHE A 207 11.65 -9.31 -24.35
CA PHE A 207 11.06 -10.36 -25.20
C PHE A 207 9.71 -9.95 -25.78
N ILE A 208 8.88 -9.25 -25.00
CA ILE A 208 7.61 -8.71 -25.50
C ILE A 208 7.85 -7.73 -26.65
N LEU A 209 8.77 -6.78 -26.47
CA LEU A 209 9.08 -5.77 -27.49
C LEU A 209 9.75 -6.35 -28.74
N GLU A 210 10.49 -7.46 -28.60
CA GLU A 210 11.12 -8.17 -29.70
C GLU A 210 10.22 -9.25 -30.33
N GLY A 211 9.02 -9.49 -29.79
CA GLY A 211 8.09 -10.51 -30.26
C GLY A 211 8.49 -11.95 -29.93
N LYS A 212 9.40 -12.18 -28.99
CA LYS A 212 9.98 -13.49 -28.62
C LYS A 212 9.27 -14.14 -27.42
N ILE A 213 7.96 -13.99 -27.30
CA ILE A 213 7.23 -14.55 -26.16
C ILE A 213 7.06 -16.07 -26.39
N ASN A 214 7.58 -16.88 -25.47
CA ASN A 214 7.57 -18.36 -25.49
C ASN A 214 8.57 -19.05 -26.44
N GLU A 215 9.65 -18.36 -26.85
CA GLU A 215 10.86 -19.02 -27.37
C GLU A 215 11.75 -19.51 -26.22
#